data_AF-A0A5C0XMZ4-F1
#
_entry.id   AF-A0A5C0XMZ4-F1
#
_cell.length_a   1.000
_cell.length_b   1.000
_cell.length_c   1.000
_cell.angle_alpha   90.00
_cell.angle_beta   90.00
_cell.angle_gamma   90.00
#
_symmetry.space_group_name_H-M   'P 1'
#
loop_
_entity.id
_entity.type
_entity.pdbx_description
1 polymer ?
#
loop_
_entity_poly.entity_id
_entity_poly.type
_entity_poly.pdbx_seq_one_letter_code
_entity_poly.pdbx_strand_id
1 'polypeptide(L)'
;MGLKKGITYPPLFVGLLLLLTSLILAYFSMYSTFTKEKFEGTLEPGESLLGQASSIVQIVDGNLTLFSEDAKVTVSWGRKYESLELKNNSVTLTNITDFPRVITDSQVTYTLEISGYSCPYSWISLIAFVTMITGSMLSLLGFASYLQGEIEKVKKEKKKDTTGGDDV
;
A
#
# COMPACT_ATOMS: atom_id res chain seq x y z
N MET A 1 16.00 16.24 34.86
CA MET A 1 15.32 15.02 35.35
C MET A 1 13.85 14.87 34.90
N GLY A 2 13.23 15.83 34.19
CA GLY A 2 11.80 15.77 33.81
C GLY A 2 11.44 14.85 32.64
N LEU A 3 12.27 14.77 31.59
CA LEU A 3 11.97 13.96 30.39
C LEU A 3 11.83 12.45 30.67
N LYS A 4 12.66 11.89 31.56
CA LYS A 4 12.58 10.47 31.96
C LYS A 4 11.26 10.14 32.67
N LYS A 5 10.68 11.07 33.43
CA LYS A 5 9.40 10.90 34.13
C LYS A 5 8.19 11.10 33.21
N GLY A 6 8.31 11.98 32.20
CA GLY A 6 7.27 12.16 31.17
C GLY A 6 7.07 10.91 30.32
N ILE A 7 8.17 10.26 29.90
CA ILE A 7 8.13 9.02 29.09
C ILE A 7 7.51 7.84 29.86
N THR A 8 7.55 7.85 31.19
CA THR A 8 6.95 6.79 32.03
C THR A 8 5.46 6.98 32.30
N TYR A 9 4.83 8.03 31.77
CA TYR A 9 3.39 8.22 31.88
C TYR A 9 2.67 7.17 31.01
N PRO A 10 1.84 6.28 31.59
CA PRO A 10 1.37 5.05 30.90
C PRO A 10 0.74 5.27 29.51
N PRO A 11 -0.22 6.20 29.32
CA PRO A 11 -0.82 6.40 28.00
C PRO A 11 0.17 6.99 26.98
N LEU A 12 1.12 7.82 27.42
CA LEU A 12 2.15 8.38 26.54
C LEU A 12 3.13 7.30 26.08
N PHE A 13 3.55 6.41 26.98
CA PHE A 13 4.44 5.30 26.64
C PHE A 13 3.79 4.31 25.65
N VAL A 14 2.52 3.92 25.92
CA VAL A 14 1.78 3.01 25.04
C VAL A 14 1.56 3.65 23.67
N GLY A 15 1.20 4.94 23.62
CA GLY A 15 1.08 5.67 22.36
C GLY A 15 2.38 5.67 21.56
N LEU A 16 3.51 5.91 22.21
CA LEU A 16 4.83 5.90 21.57
C LEU A 16 5.20 4.51 21.03
N LEU A 17 4.89 3.45 21.77
CA LEU A 17 5.17 2.06 21.37
C LEU A 17 4.31 1.65 20.17
N LEU A 18 3.03 2.06 20.14
CA LEU A 18 2.15 1.88 18.99
C LEU A 18 2.68 2.62 17.76
N LEU A 19 3.18 3.85 17.93
CA LEU A 19 3.81 4.59 16.84
C LEU A 19 5.05 3.88 16.31
N LEU A 20 5.93 3.38 17.19
CA LEU A 20 7.10 2.59 16.79
C LEU A 20 6.68 1.33 16.02
N THR A 21 5.67 0.62 16.50
CA THR A 21 5.13 -0.58 15.84
C THR A 21 4.56 -0.24 14.47
N SER A 22 3.80 0.85 14.37
CA SER A 22 3.23 1.31 13.09
C SER A 22 4.31 1.63 12.06
N LEU A 23 5.43 2.19 12.50
CA LEU A 23 6.57 2.48 11.63
C LEU A 23 7.21 1.20 11.10
N ILE A 24 7.40 0.20 11.96
CA ILE A 24 7.94 -1.10 11.56
C ILE A 24 7.00 -1.79 10.56
N LEU A 25 5.70 -1.80 10.84
CA LEU A 25 4.69 -2.37 9.94
C LEU A 25 4.65 -1.65 8.58
N ALA A 26 4.73 -0.32 8.58
CA ALA A 26 4.78 0.47 7.36
C ALA A 26 6.03 0.12 6.53
N TYR A 27 7.19 -0.04 7.17
CA TYR A 27 8.40 -0.47 6.49
C TYR A 27 8.24 -1.83 5.80
N PHE A 28 7.70 -2.83 6.49
CA PHE A 28 7.44 -4.14 5.89
C PHE A 28 6.40 -4.09 4.77
N SER A 29 5.41 -3.20 4.86
CA SER A 29 4.38 -3.05 3.81
C SER A 29 4.93 -2.54 2.48
N MET A 30 6.09 -1.87 2.50
CA MET A 30 6.76 -1.34 1.31
C MET A 30 7.64 -2.38 0.61
N TYR A 31 7.80 -3.59 1.15
CA TYR A 31 8.63 -4.61 0.55
C TYR A 31 8.04 -5.07 -0.79
N SER A 32 8.78 -4.82 -1.86
CA SER A 32 8.43 -5.25 -3.22
C SER A 32 9.25 -6.45 -3.64
N THR A 33 8.62 -7.37 -4.35
CA THR A 33 9.23 -8.58 -4.89
C THR A 33 9.07 -8.66 -6.39
N PHE A 34 10.17 -8.95 -7.09
CA PHE A 34 10.10 -9.19 -8.53
C PHE A 34 9.50 -10.57 -8.79
N THR A 35 8.36 -10.61 -9.48
CA THR A 35 7.60 -11.84 -9.75
C THR A 35 7.28 -11.93 -11.24
N LYS A 36 7.18 -13.17 -11.73
CA LYS A 36 6.73 -13.49 -13.09
C LYS A 36 5.43 -14.27 -13.00
N GLU A 37 4.45 -13.88 -13.79
CA GLU A 37 3.15 -14.53 -13.86
C GLU A 37 2.80 -14.84 -15.32
N LYS A 38 2.07 -15.93 -15.50
CA LYS A 38 1.61 -16.40 -16.82
C LYS A 38 0.10 -16.58 -16.76
N PHE A 39 -0.59 -15.95 -17.69
CA PHE A 39 -2.03 -16.05 -17.86
C PHE A 39 -2.32 -16.67 -19.22
N GLU A 40 -3.18 -17.68 -19.24
CA GLU A 40 -3.60 -18.35 -20.46
C GLU A 40 -5.12 -18.43 -20.47
N GLY A 41 -5.71 -18.34 -21.66
CA GLY A 41 -7.14 -18.51 -21.81
C GLY A 41 -7.63 -18.21 -23.22
N THR A 42 -8.95 -18.21 -23.36
CA THR A 42 -9.65 -17.89 -24.59
C THR A 42 -10.49 -16.64 -24.38
N LEU A 43 -10.43 -15.72 -25.34
CA LEU A 43 -11.22 -14.50 -25.39
C LEU A 43 -12.39 -14.74 -26.33
N GLU A 44 -13.57 -14.41 -25.84
CA GLU A 44 -14.77 -14.33 -26.65
C GLU A 44 -14.81 -12.99 -27.41
N PRO A 45 -15.59 -12.89 -28.49
CA PRO A 45 -15.79 -11.64 -29.22
C PRO A 45 -16.20 -10.48 -28.30
N GLY A 46 -15.57 -9.32 -28.49
CA GLY A 46 -15.77 -8.13 -27.68
C GLY A 46 -14.49 -7.63 -27.04
N GLU A 47 -14.65 -6.88 -25.95
CA GLU A 47 -13.56 -6.21 -25.24
C GLU A 47 -13.23 -6.95 -23.95
N SER A 48 -11.95 -7.25 -23.74
CA SER A 48 -11.44 -7.96 -22.57
C SER A 48 -10.16 -7.30 -22.04
N LEU A 49 -10.09 -7.15 -20.72
CA LEU A 49 -8.88 -6.70 -20.01
C LEU A 49 -8.13 -7.92 -19.48
N LEU A 50 -6.86 -8.08 -19.88
CA LEU A 50 -6.06 -9.24 -19.48
C LEU A 50 -5.25 -8.95 -18.21
N GLY A 51 -5.02 -9.98 -17.39
CA GLY A 51 -4.16 -9.89 -16.20
C GLY A 51 -4.79 -9.20 -14.99
N GLN A 52 -6.12 -8.98 -14.97
CA GLN A 52 -6.82 -8.29 -13.87
C GLN A 52 -6.65 -8.96 -12.49
N ALA A 53 -6.38 -10.27 -12.46
CA ALA A 53 -6.15 -11.03 -11.24
C ALA A 53 -4.67 -11.05 -10.80
N SER A 54 -3.78 -10.29 -11.45
CA SER A 54 -2.35 -10.30 -11.17
C SER A 54 -2.01 -9.66 -9.82
N SER A 55 -1.03 -10.24 -9.12
CA SER A 55 -0.44 -9.65 -7.92
C SER A 55 0.60 -8.56 -8.24
N ILE A 56 0.94 -8.40 -9.53
CA ILE A 56 1.92 -7.44 -10.02
C ILE A 56 1.26 -6.05 -10.06
N VAL A 57 1.85 -5.11 -9.33
CA VAL A 57 1.40 -3.71 -9.26
C VAL A 57 2.05 -2.88 -10.37
N GLN A 58 3.26 -3.26 -10.79
CA GLN A 58 4.00 -2.58 -11.85
C GLN A 58 4.63 -3.59 -12.80
N ILE A 59 4.20 -3.59 -14.05
CA ILE A 59 4.78 -4.42 -15.11
C ILE A 59 6.06 -3.76 -15.61
N VAL A 60 7.14 -4.54 -15.65
CA VAL A 60 8.45 -4.13 -16.18
C VAL A 60 8.60 -4.58 -17.62
N ASP A 61 8.21 -5.82 -17.90
CA ASP A 61 8.25 -6.40 -19.23
C ASP A 61 7.20 -7.51 -19.34
N GLY A 62 6.74 -7.75 -20.56
CA GLY A 62 5.76 -8.78 -20.84
C GLY A 62 5.61 -9.09 -22.31
N ASN A 63 5.17 -10.31 -22.57
CA ASN A 63 4.91 -10.84 -23.89
C ASN A 63 3.45 -11.31 -23.96
N LEU A 64 2.71 -10.80 -24.93
CA LEU A 64 1.37 -11.25 -25.24
C LEU A 64 1.39 -12.03 -26.55
N THR A 65 1.13 -13.32 -26.48
CA THR A 65 0.98 -14.18 -27.64
C THR A 65 -0.50 -14.40 -27.91
N LEU A 66 -0.94 -14.14 -29.14
CA LEU A 66 -2.31 -14.29 -29.59
C LEU A 66 -2.36 -15.29 -30.73
N PHE A 67 -3.42 -16.10 -30.79
CA PHE A 67 -3.67 -17.06 -31.85
C PHE A 67 -5.16 -17.13 -32.18
N SER A 68 -5.48 -17.12 -33.47
CA SER A 68 -6.83 -17.40 -33.97
C SER A 68 -6.78 -17.91 -35.41
N GLU A 69 -7.84 -18.61 -35.82
CA GLU A 69 -8.01 -19.11 -37.19
C GLU A 69 -8.33 -17.98 -38.17
N ASP A 70 -9.20 -17.04 -37.77
CA ASP A 70 -9.52 -15.81 -38.53
C ASP A 70 -10.10 -14.76 -37.56
N ALA A 71 -9.31 -13.74 -37.21
CA ALA A 71 -9.70 -12.69 -36.27
C ALA A 71 -9.06 -11.34 -36.60
N LYS A 72 -9.78 -10.25 -36.37
CA LYS A 72 -9.22 -8.91 -36.25
C LYS A 72 -9.11 -8.54 -34.79
N VAL A 73 -7.88 -8.42 -34.32
CA VAL A 73 -7.57 -8.14 -32.93
C VAL A 73 -6.94 -6.77 -32.81
N THR A 74 -7.50 -5.94 -31.93
CA THR A 74 -6.87 -4.68 -31.52
C THR A 74 -6.40 -4.82 -30.10
N VAL A 75 -5.10 -4.64 -29.88
CA VAL A 75 -4.47 -4.68 -28.56
C VAL A 75 -4.02 -3.28 -28.21
N SER A 76 -4.30 -2.84 -26.99
CA SER A 76 -3.80 -1.58 -26.45
C SER A 76 -3.19 -1.79 -25.08
N TRP A 77 -2.06 -1.14 -24.82
CA TRP A 77 -1.38 -1.16 -23.52
C TRP A 77 -0.69 0.17 -23.28
N GLY A 78 -0.97 0.81 -22.15
CA GLY A 78 -0.49 2.15 -21.85
C GLY A 78 -0.86 3.16 -22.95
N ARG A 79 0.13 3.60 -23.73
CA ARG A 79 -0.05 4.55 -24.86
C ARG A 79 0.12 3.90 -26.24
N LYS A 80 0.40 2.60 -26.29
CA LYS A 80 0.58 1.85 -27.54
C LYS A 80 -0.72 1.16 -27.91
N TYR A 81 -0.94 1.04 -29.21
CA TYR A 81 -2.02 0.25 -29.77
C TYR A 81 -1.52 -0.42 -31.05
N GLU A 82 -1.96 -1.65 -31.28
CA GLU A 82 -1.67 -2.41 -32.48
C GLU A 82 -2.94 -3.13 -32.95
N SER A 83 -3.17 -3.12 -34.26
CA SER A 83 -4.26 -3.84 -34.90
C SER A 83 -3.65 -4.95 -35.75
N LEU A 84 -4.12 -6.17 -35.52
CA LEU A 84 -3.58 -7.40 -36.07
C LEU A 84 -4.70 -8.16 -36.78
N GLU A 85 -4.40 -8.69 -37.96
CA GLU A 85 -5.23 -9.72 -38.58
C GLU A 85 -4.57 -11.08 -38.32
N LEU A 86 -5.21 -11.92 -37.52
CA LEU A 86 -4.80 -13.28 -37.25
C LEU A 86 -5.48 -14.20 -38.26
N LYS A 87 -4.69 -14.94 -39.05
CA LYS A 87 -5.18 -15.88 -40.08
C LYS A 87 -4.40 -17.18 -39.95
N ASN A 88 -4.86 -18.03 -39.04
CA ASN A 88 -4.21 -19.28 -38.66
C ASN A 88 -2.72 -19.10 -38.33
N ASN A 89 -2.41 -18.01 -37.64
CA ASN A 89 -1.07 -17.66 -37.22
C ASN A 89 -1.08 -17.20 -35.76
N SER A 90 0.09 -17.31 -35.14
CA SER A 90 0.32 -16.72 -33.84
C SER A 90 1.17 -15.46 -33.98
N VAL A 91 0.78 -14.40 -33.29
CA VAL A 91 1.54 -13.15 -33.21
C VAL A 91 1.90 -12.90 -31.76
N THR A 92 3.18 -12.62 -31.51
CA THR A 92 3.68 -12.26 -30.18
C THR A 92 4.03 -10.79 -30.15
N LEU A 93 3.32 -10.05 -29.30
CA LEU A 93 3.61 -8.67 -28.96
C LEU A 93 4.57 -8.65 -27.77
N THR A 94 5.72 -8.02 -27.94
CA THR A 94 6.76 -7.90 -26.91
C THR A 94 6.75 -6.51 -26.27
N ASN A 95 7.38 -6.36 -25.10
CA ASN A 95 7.52 -5.08 -24.41
C ASN A 95 6.16 -4.48 -24.01
N ILE A 96 5.33 -5.35 -23.42
CA ILE A 96 4.10 -4.99 -22.74
C ILE A 96 4.46 -4.41 -21.37
N THR A 97 4.21 -3.11 -21.19
CA THR A 97 4.54 -2.37 -19.96
C THR A 97 3.32 -2.05 -19.10
N ASP A 98 2.13 -2.47 -19.52
CA ASP A 98 0.86 -2.21 -18.85
C ASP A 98 -0.14 -3.34 -19.19
N PHE A 99 -1.18 -3.52 -18.40
CA PHE A 99 -2.16 -4.59 -18.62
C PHE A 99 -2.86 -4.39 -19.97
N PRO A 100 -2.75 -5.36 -20.91
CA PRO A 100 -3.26 -5.18 -22.24
C PRO A 100 -4.78 -5.31 -22.26
N ARG A 101 -5.41 -4.42 -23.02
CA ARG A 101 -6.83 -4.46 -23.38
C ARG A 101 -6.94 -4.97 -24.80
N VAL A 102 -7.67 -6.06 -24.98
CA VAL A 102 -7.83 -6.76 -26.25
C VAL A 102 -9.28 -6.65 -26.70
N ILE A 103 -9.47 -6.19 -27.93
CA ILE A 103 -10.76 -6.14 -28.63
C ILE A 103 -10.66 -7.10 -29.82
N THR A 104 -11.58 -8.06 -29.90
CA THR A 104 -11.59 -9.07 -30.98
C THR A 104 -12.99 -9.26 -31.54
N ASP A 105 -13.10 -9.58 -32.82
CA ASP A 105 -14.34 -9.91 -33.52
C ASP A 105 -14.67 -11.42 -33.49
N SER A 106 -13.67 -12.27 -33.27
CA SER A 106 -13.82 -13.72 -33.16
C SER A 106 -13.07 -14.28 -31.93
N GLN A 107 -13.16 -15.60 -31.72
CA GLN A 107 -12.51 -16.25 -30.59
C GLN A 107 -10.98 -16.24 -30.75
N VAL A 108 -10.26 -15.83 -29.71
CA VAL A 108 -8.80 -15.73 -29.72
C VAL A 108 -8.23 -16.43 -28.51
N THR A 109 -7.28 -17.35 -28.73
CA THR A 109 -6.49 -17.93 -27.65
C THR A 109 -5.34 -16.99 -27.33
N TYR A 110 -5.10 -16.74 -26.04
CA TYR A 110 -4.03 -15.86 -25.60
C TYR A 110 -3.13 -16.53 -24.56
N THR A 111 -1.88 -16.07 -24.55
CA THR A 111 -0.91 -16.35 -23.50
C THR A 111 -0.20 -15.04 -23.17
N LEU A 112 -0.41 -14.54 -21.95
CA LEU A 112 0.20 -13.34 -21.43
C LEU A 112 1.23 -13.73 -20.37
N GLU A 113 2.50 -13.51 -20.67
CA GLU A 113 3.60 -13.64 -19.73
C GLU A 113 4.02 -12.24 -19.29
N ILE A 114 3.90 -11.93 -18.00
CA ILE A 114 4.30 -10.63 -17.46
C ILE A 114 5.30 -10.80 -16.33
N SER A 115 6.19 -9.82 -16.21
CA SER A 115 7.18 -9.74 -15.16
C SER A 115 7.17 -8.34 -14.56
N GLY A 116 7.24 -8.26 -13.25
CA GLY A 116 7.09 -6.98 -12.57
C GLY A 116 7.22 -7.06 -11.07
N TYR A 117 6.90 -5.95 -10.42
CA TYR A 117 6.96 -5.84 -8.97
C TYR A 117 5.58 -6.11 -8.36
N SER A 118 5.54 -7.05 -7.42
CA SER A 118 4.40 -7.31 -6.54
C SER A 118 4.68 -6.77 -5.14
N CYS A 119 3.64 -6.32 -4.45
CA CYS A 119 3.72 -5.83 -3.06
C CYS A 119 2.87 -6.75 -2.16
N PRO A 120 3.39 -7.94 -1.78
CA PRO A 120 2.60 -8.99 -1.11
C PRO A 120 2.09 -8.57 0.27
N TYR A 121 2.80 -7.64 0.92
CA TYR A 121 2.47 -7.15 2.26
C TYR A 121 1.80 -5.77 2.25
N SER A 122 1.39 -5.27 1.08
CA SER A 122 0.74 -3.96 0.95
C SER A 122 -0.51 -3.82 1.84
N TRP A 123 -1.26 -4.90 2.07
CA TRP A 123 -2.43 -4.91 2.97
C TRP A 123 -2.09 -4.56 4.43
N ILE A 124 -0.86 -4.82 4.87
CA ILE A 124 -0.37 -4.47 6.22
C ILE A 124 -0.34 -2.94 6.42
N SER A 125 -0.20 -2.16 5.34
CA SER A 125 -0.20 -0.69 5.40
C SER A 125 -1.47 -0.13 6.04
N LEU A 126 -2.63 -0.77 5.84
CA LEU A 126 -3.90 -0.36 6.46
C LEU A 126 -3.86 -0.53 7.98
N ILE A 127 -3.33 -1.66 8.45
CA ILE A 127 -3.16 -1.94 9.88
C ILE A 127 -2.17 -0.96 10.50
N ALA A 128 -1.06 -0.70 9.80
CA ALA A 128 -0.07 0.28 10.21
C ALA A 128 -0.68 1.68 10.35
N PHE A 129 -1.51 2.09 9.39
CA PHE A 129 -2.19 3.38 9.38
C PHE A 129 -3.14 3.55 10.58
N VAL A 130 -4.00 2.56 10.85
CA VAL A 130 -4.90 2.61 12.01
C VAL A 130 -4.10 2.67 13.32
N THR A 131 -3.06 1.85 13.43
CA THR A 131 -2.17 1.81 14.59
C THR A 131 -1.50 3.17 14.84
N MET A 132 -1.05 3.82 13.77
CA MET A 132 -0.43 5.15 13.82
C MET A 132 -1.42 6.22 14.35
N ILE A 133 -2.67 6.20 13.90
CA ILE A 133 -3.71 7.13 14.38
C ILE A 133 -3.94 6.91 15.88
N THR A 134 -4.18 5.68 16.30
CA THR A 134 -4.43 5.35 17.71
C THR A 134 -3.23 5.70 18.59
N GLY A 135 -2.01 5.38 18.15
CA GLY A 135 -0.77 5.74 18.84
C GLY A 135 -0.59 7.25 18.96
N SER A 136 -0.92 8.01 17.92
CA SER A 136 -0.88 9.48 17.93
C SER A 136 -1.85 10.06 18.94
N MET A 137 -3.11 9.59 18.95
CA MET A 137 -4.13 10.05 19.90
C MET A 137 -3.73 9.77 21.36
N LEU A 138 -3.27 8.55 21.66
CA LEU A 138 -2.84 8.18 23.01
C LEU A 138 -1.61 8.97 23.46
N SER A 139 -0.66 9.22 22.55
CA SER A 139 0.52 10.04 22.86
C SER A 139 0.14 11.48 23.19
N LEU A 140 -0.77 12.09 22.41
CA LEU A 140 -1.25 13.45 22.63
C LEU A 140 -2.03 13.58 23.94
N LEU A 141 -2.95 12.65 24.21
CA LEU A 141 -3.71 12.63 25.47
C LEU A 141 -2.79 12.42 26.68
N GLY A 142 -1.86 11.46 26.58
CA GLY A 142 -0.88 11.21 27.63
C GLY A 142 0.02 12.42 27.89
N PHE A 143 0.41 13.14 26.84
CA PHE A 143 1.18 14.37 26.97
C PHE A 143 0.38 15.49 27.64
N ALA A 144 -0.88 15.67 27.24
CA ALA A 144 -1.78 16.65 27.85
C ALA A 144 -2.01 16.37 29.35
N SER A 145 -2.28 15.11 29.72
CA SER A 145 -2.44 14.70 31.11
C SER A 145 -1.15 14.88 31.94
N TYR A 146 0.01 14.58 31.36
CA TYR A 146 1.29 14.82 32.02
C TYR A 146 1.51 16.32 32.30
N LEU A 147 1.25 17.18 31.31
CA LEU A 147 1.35 18.63 31.47
C LEU A 147 0.38 19.17 32.54
N GLN A 148 -0.87 18.70 32.55
CA GLN A 148 -1.83 19.07 33.60
C GLN A 148 -1.33 18.67 34.99
N GLY A 149 -0.80 17.45 35.14
CA GLY A 149 -0.25 16.98 36.40
C GLY A 149 0.96 17.80 36.88
N GLU A 150 1.85 18.23 35.98
CA GLU A 150 2.97 19.12 36.33
C GLU A 150 2.49 20.54 36.69
N ILE A 151 1.55 21.12 35.94
CA ILE A 151 0.97 22.44 36.25
C ILE A 151 0.29 22.44 37.63
N GLU A 152 -0.41 21.36 37.99
CA GLU A 152 -1.04 21.23 39.30
C GLU A 152 -0.02 21.14 40.45
N LYS A 153 1.09 20.43 40.25
CA LYS A 153 2.17 20.38 41.25
C LYS A 153 2.76 21.77 41.50
N VAL A 154 3.07 22.51 40.42
CA VAL A 154 3.59 23.88 40.52
C VAL A 154 2.60 24.82 41.20
N LYS A 155 1.28 24.68 40.92
CA LYS A 155 0.24 25.44 41.63
C LYS A 155 0.16 25.10 43.13
N LYS A 156 0.30 23.83 43.50
CA LYS A 156 0.27 23.39 44.91
C LYS A 156 1.50 23.85 45.69
N GLU A 157 2.68 23.83 45.07
CA GLU A 157 3.91 24.38 45.66
C GLU A 157 3.78 25.88 45.90
N LYS A 158 3.34 26.66 44.90
CA LYS A 158 3.12 28.11 45.07
C LYS A 158 2.10 28.46 46.16
N LYS A 159 1.04 27.66 46.33
CA LYS A 159 0.06 27.85 47.40
C LYS A 159 0.65 27.60 48.79
N LYS A 160 1.48 26.56 48.94
CA LYS A 160 2.16 26.28 50.22
C LYS A 160 3.12 27.40 50.62
N ASP A 161 3.86 27.97 49.67
CA ASP A 161 4.78 29.09 49.95
C ASP A 161 4.05 30.40 50.34
N THR A 162 2.78 30.57 49.97
CA THR A 162 1.99 31.77 50.31
C THR A 162 1.15 31.64 51.58
N THR A 163 0.95 30.43 52.12
CA THR A 163 0.18 30.21 53.38
C THR A 163 1.07 29.93 54.60
N GLY A 164 2.38 29.75 54.43
CA GLY A 164 3.32 29.56 55.54
C GLY A 164 3.84 30.84 56.20
N GLY A 165 3.23 32.00 55.94
CA GLY A 165 3.69 33.32 56.39
C GLY A 165 2.93 33.94 57.57
N ASP A 166 1.81 33.35 58.01
CA ASP A 166 0.92 33.96 59.02
C ASP A 166 0.97 33.27 60.39
N ASP A 167 2.12 32.69 60.77
CA ASP A 167 2.39 32.22 62.15
C ASP A 167 3.67 32.87 62.69
N VAL A 168 3.62 34.19 62.99
CA VAL A 168 4.47 34.86 64.00
C VAL A 168 3.70 36.01 64.65
#